data_AF-A0AAD3MT60-F1
#
_entry.id   AF-A0AAD3MT60-F1
#
_cell.length_a   1.000
_cell.length_b   1.000
_cell.length_c   1.000
_cell.angle_alpha   90.00
_cell.angle_beta   90.00
_cell.angle_gamma   90.00
#
_symmetry.space_group_name_H-M   'P 1'
#
loop_
_entity.id
_entity.type
_entity.pdbx_description
1 polymer ?
#
loop_
_entity_poly.entity_id
_entity_poly.type
_entity_poly.pdbx_seq_one_letter_code
_entity_poly.pdbx_strand_id
1 'polypeptide(L)'
;MQHRNTACTNFNDSGACVTQCPQPFVYNPTTFQLEHSPRAKYTYGAFCVKKCPHNFVVDHNSCVRACPSNKMEVEENRIKMCIPCTDICPKACDGIGTASLQAAQTVDSNNIDKFVNCTKINGNLVFLITGIKGDVYHNIEALDPEKLSVFRTVREITGFLNIQSWPDNMTDLSVFSNLVTIGGRALYSGISLLVLKQQGISSLQLQSLREISAGNVHIAENSQLCYYNTVNWTRLFRAANQKVLVRNNRSPQDCSRDPHEQRPACVQAQGCWESWTRPVPFCRYFSVEAEDLCGYLQCYEG
;
A
#
# COMPACT_ATOMS: atom_id res chain seq x y z
N MET A 1 -46.34 19.04 35.29
CA MET A 1 -46.83 18.41 34.04
C MET A 1 -45.63 18.20 33.15
N GLN A 2 -45.23 16.95 32.86
CA GLN A 2 -44.19 16.66 31.87
C GLN A 2 -44.72 17.06 30.50
N HIS A 3 -44.07 18.01 29.83
CA HIS A 3 -44.35 18.32 28.44
C HIS A 3 -44.10 17.06 27.61
N ARG A 4 -45.18 16.37 27.27
CA ARG A 4 -45.20 15.28 26.29
C ARG A 4 -45.03 15.93 24.93
N ASN A 5 -43.78 16.22 24.55
CA ASN A 5 -43.48 16.75 23.23
C ASN A 5 -43.87 15.68 22.18
N THR A 6 -44.72 16.04 21.23
CA THR A 6 -45.15 15.17 20.11
C THR A 6 -43.98 14.80 19.19
N ALA A 7 -42.94 15.63 19.15
CA ALA A 7 -41.67 15.38 18.49
C ALA A 7 -40.56 16.19 19.19
N CYS A 8 -39.31 15.72 19.11
CA CYS A 8 -38.16 16.48 19.60
C CYS A 8 -37.63 17.42 18.51
N THR A 9 -37.21 18.63 18.90
CA THR A 9 -36.60 19.61 17.98
C THR A 9 -35.29 19.12 17.39
N ASN A 10 -34.47 18.40 18.19
CA ASN A 10 -33.16 17.90 17.79
C ASN A 10 -33.09 16.38 17.92
N PHE A 11 -32.85 15.86 19.13
CA PHE A 11 -32.68 14.43 19.36
C PHE A 11 -33.59 13.90 20.46
N ASN A 12 -34.06 12.68 20.29
CA ASN A 12 -34.75 11.90 21.30
C ASN A 12 -33.75 10.93 21.95
N ASP A 13 -33.48 11.16 23.23
CA ASP A 13 -32.70 10.26 24.06
C ASP A 13 -33.61 9.51 25.04
N SER A 14 -34.00 8.27 24.67
CA SER A 14 -34.82 7.40 25.53
C SER A 14 -36.10 8.04 26.08
N GLY A 15 -36.74 8.92 25.29
CA GLY A 15 -37.98 9.63 25.65
C GLY A 15 -37.78 11.08 26.10
N ALA A 16 -36.54 11.52 26.32
CA ALA A 16 -36.21 12.91 26.64
C ALA A 16 -35.70 13.66 25.39
N CYS A 17 -36.19 14.88 25.16
CA CYS A 17 -35.67 15.71 24.08
C CYS A 17 -34.40 16.42 24.52
N VAL A 18 -33.30 16.18 23.83
CA VAL A 18 -31.98 16.75 24.11
C VAL A 18 -31.45 17.51 22.89
N THR A 19 -30.58 18.50 23.13
CA THR A 19 -29.95 19.29 22.06
C THR A 19 -28.79 18.54 21.39
N GLN A 20 -28.10 17.68 22.14
CA GLN A 20 -27.00 16.84 21.66
C GLN A 20 -27.03 15.49 22.39
N CYS A 21 -26.66 14.41 21.69
CA CYS A 21 -26.51 13.10 22.32
C CYS A 21 -25.28 13.06 23.26
N PRO A 22 -25.31 12.23 24.32
CA PRO A 22 -24.17 12.03 25.21
C PRO A 22 -22.86 11.71 24.47
N GLN A 23 -21.86 12.58 24.66
CA GLN A 23 -20.59 12.50 23.95
C GLN A 23 -19.77 11.25 24.36
N PRO A 24 -18.99 10.66 23.43
CA PRO A 24 -18.15 9.50 23.72
C PRO A 24 -16.94 9.82 24.59
N PHE A 25 -16.47 11.07 24.55
CA PHE A 25 -15.36 11.56 25.36
C PHE A 25 -15.84 12.68 26.26
N VAL A 26 -15.56 12.58 27.57
CA VAL A 26 -15.90 13.58 28.58
C VAL A 26 -14.63 13.97 29.31
N TYR A 27 -14.47 15.27 29.57
CA TYR A 27 -13.34 15.79 30.30
C TYR A 27 -13.37 15.33 31.76
N ASN A 28 -12.33 14.60 32.19
CA ASN A 28 -12.15 14.22 33.58
C ASN A 28 -11.25 15.26 34.28
N PRO A 29 -11.78 16.04 35.24
CA PRO A 29 -11.01 17.08 35.93
C PRO A 29 -9.92 16.53 36.86
N THR A 30 -9.92 15.22 37.15
CA THR A 30 -8.92 14.57 38.01
C THR A 30 -7.66 14.22 37.23
N THR A 31 -7.82 13.74 35.99
CA THR A 31 -6.73 13.34 35.10
C THR A 31 -6.36 14.43 34.10
N PHE A 32 -7.17 15.50 34.01
CA PHE A 32 -7.04 16.58 33.03
C PHE A 32 -7.06 16.07 31.58
N GLN A 33 -7.74 14.94 31.34
CA GLN A 33 -7.80 14.26 30.04
C GLN A 33 -9.24 14.02 29.60
N LEU A 34 -9.43 13.79 28.30
CA LEU A 34 -10.69 13.32 27.74
C LEU A 34 -10.77 11.81 27.90
N GLU A 35 -11.75 11.34 28.67
CA GLU A 35 -11.95 9.91 28.96
C GLU A 35 -13.23 9.39 28.32
N HIS A 36 -13.22 8.10 27.99
CA HIS A 36 -14.39 7.43 27.43
C HIS A 36 -15.55 7.39 28.42
N SER A 37 -16.69 7.92 28.01
CA SER A 37 -17.91 7.91 28.82
C SER A 37 -18.70 6.60 28.62
N PRO A 38 -19.03 5.87 29.70
CA PRO A 38 -19.88 4.68 29.59
C PRO A 38 -21.33 5.02 29.21
N ARG A 39 -21.71 6.30 29.23
CA ARG A 39 -23.03 6.81 28.84
C ARG A 39 -23.08 7.30 27.39
N ALA A 40 -21.99 7.13 26.64
CA ALA A 40 -21.90 7.53 25.24
C ALA A 40 -23.07 6.98 24.40
N LYS A 41 -23.64 7.84 23.56
CA LYS A 41 -24.65 7.46 22.55
C LYS A 41 -24.38 8.21 21.26
N TYR A 42 -24.54 7.52 20.15
CA TYR A 42 -24.34 8.06 18.80
C TYR A 42 -25.62 8.68 18.28
N THR A 43 -25.49 9.72 17.48
CA THR A 43 -26.60 10.32 16.75
C THR A 43 -26.98 9.43 15.56
N TYR A 44 -28.27 9.15 15.41
CA TYR A 44 -28.85 8.45 14.26
C TYR A 44 -30.15 9.15 13.86
N GLY A 45 -30.07 10.01 12.84
CA GLY A 45 -31.18 10.89 12.48
C GLY A 45 -31.58 11.78 13.68
N ALA A 46 -32.82 11.63 14.16
CA ALA A 46 -33.35 12.35 15.32
C ALA A 46 -33.27 11.57 16.65
N PHE A 47 -32.47 10.50 16.74
CA PHE A 47 -32.39 9.62 17.91
C PHE A 47 -30.96 9.47 18.44
N CYS A 48 -30.83 9.24 19.75
CA CYS A 48 -29.58 8.85 20.40
C CYS A 48 -29.56 7.34 20.64
N VAL A 49 -28.61 6.61 20.04
CA VAL A 49 -28.51 5.15 20.10
C VAL A 49 -27.20 4.69 20.71
N LYS A 50 -27.22 3.59 21.50
CA LYS A 50 -25.98 3.01 22.08
C LYS A 50 -25.13 2.26 21.05
N LYS A 51 -25.77 1.73 20.01
CA LYS A 51 -25.12 1.01 18.89
C LYS A 51 -25.76 1.46 17.59
N CYS A 52 -24.96 1.66 16.56
CA CYS A 52 -25.48 1.95 15.24
C CYS A 52 -26.27 0.75 14.70
N PRO A 53 -27.35 0.99 13.92
CA PRO A 53 -28.10 -0.07 13.26
C PRO A 53 -27.24 -0.89 12.27
N HIS A 54 -27.77 -2.02 11.81
CA HIS A 54 -27.12 -2.83 10.78
C HIS A 54 -26.84 -2.01 9.50
N ASN A 55 -25.66 -2.20 8.89
CA ASN A 55 -25.14 -1.41 7.74
C ASN A 55 -24.78 0.06 8.02
N PHE A 56 -24.63 0.47 9.28
CA PHE A 56 -24.10 1.77 9.64
C PHE A 56 -22.76 1.66 10.37
N VAL A 57 -21.92 2.68 10.21
CA VAL A 57 -20.58 2.80 10.78
C VAL A 57 -20.54 4.04 11.68
N VAL A 58 -19.76 3.99 12.75
CA VAL A 58 -19.57 5.13 13.66
C VAL A 58 -18.53 6.09 13.07
N ASP A 59 -18.90 7.36 12.86
CA ASP A 59 -17.96 8.46 12.61
C ASP A 59 -18.08 9.52 13.71
N HIS A 60 -17.03 9.67 14.52
CA HIS A 60 -16.97 10.52 15.72
C HIS A 60 -18.13 10.30 16.72
N ASN A 61 -19.28 10.95 16.51
CA ASN A 61 -20.47 10.86 17.37
C ASN A 61 -21.76 10.56 16.57
N SER A 62 -21.63 10.02 15.36
CA SER A 62 -22.74 9.85 14.43
C SER A 62 -22.69 8.51 13.72
N CYS A 63 -23.86 7.94 13.43
CA CYS A 63 -24.00 6.76 12.59
C CYS A 63 -24.13 7.19 11.12
N VAL A 64 -23.12 6.87 10.31
CA VAL A 64 -23.08 7.16 8.87
C VAL A 64 -23.20 5.88 8.06
N ARG A 65 -23.65 5.98 6.80
CA ARG A 65 -23.74 4.82 5.89
C ARG A 65 -22.38 4.37 5.38
N ALA A 66 -21.45 5.31 5.23
CA ALA A 66 -20.09 5.09 4.75
C ALA A 66 -19.17 6.14 5.39
N CYS A 67 -17.89 5.79 5.55
CA CYS A 67 -16.90 6.74 6.05
C CYS A 67 -16.68 7.91 5.08
N PRO A 68 -16.38 9.11 5.58
CA PRO A 68 -15.92 10.23 4.76
C PRO A 68 -14.67 9.89 3.95
N SER A 69 -14.41 10.61 2.86
CA SER A 69 -13.33 10.32 1.90
C SER A 69 -11.91 10.29 2.49
N ASN A 70 -11.68 10.89 3.66
CA ASN A 70 -10.41 10.92 4.38
C ASN A 70 -10.34 9.93 5.56
N LYS A 71 -11.30 9.00 5.65
CA LYS A 71 -11.39 7.98 6.69
C LYS A 71 -11.64 6.59 6.09
N MET A 72 -11.21 5.56 6.82
CA MET A 72 -11.44 4.16 6.47
C MET A 72 -12.24 3.45 7.55
N GLU A 73 -13.04 2.45 7.13
CA GLU A 73 -13.79 1.60 8.04
C GLU A 73 -12.85 0.56 8.67
N VAL A 74 -12.79 0.55 10.00
CA VAL A 74 -12.08 -0.44 10.80
C VAL A 74 -13.07 -1.07 11.76
N GLU A 75 -12.95 -2.38 11.95
CA GLU A 75 -13.74 -3.12 12.93
C GLU A 75 -12.90 -3.39 14.18
N GLU A 76 -13.23 -2.74 15.28
CA GLU A 76 -12.60 -2.95 16.58
C GLU A 76 -13.67 -3.38 17.58
N ASN A 77 -13.44 -4.49 18.29
CA ASN A 77 -14.40 -5.04 19.27
C ASN A 77 -15.83 -5.27 18.72
N ARG A 78 -15.96 -5.67 17.44
CA ARG A 78 -17.24 -5.83 16.70
C ARG A 78 -18.03 -4.54 16.50
N ILE A 79 -17.36 -3.39 16.59
CA ILE A 79 -17.93 -2.08 16.28
C ILE A 79 -17.19 -1.54 15.06
N LYS A 80 -17.93 -1.23 14.01
CA LYS A 80 -17.42 -0.61 12.79
C LYS A 80 -17.27 0.89 13.04
N MET A 81 -16.06 1.41 12.87
CA MET A 81 -15.73 2.81 13.10
C MET A 81 -14.88 3.40 11.97
N CYS A 82 -15.01 4.71 11.76
CA CYS A 82 -14.27 5.47 10.76
C CYS A 82 -13.04 6.12 11.39
N ILE A 83 -11.85 5.62 11.05
CA ILE A 83 -10.59 6.20 11.50
C ILE A 83 -9.93 7.03 10.39
N PRO A 84 -9.28 8.15 10.71
CA PRO A 84 -8.49 8.92 9.75
C PRO A 84 -7.44 8.03 9.05
N CYS A 85 -7.32 8.20 7.74
CA CYS A 85 -6.26 7.57 6.97
C CYS A 85 -4.93 8.27 7.28
N THR A 86 -3.81 7.55 7.28
CA THR A 86 -2.48 8.15 7.53
C THR A 86 -2.03 9.04 6.38
N ASP A 87 -2.28 8.61 5.14
CA ASP A 87 -1.98 9.36 3.91
C ASP A 87 -3.20 9.31 2.96
N ILE A 88 -3.15 8.44 1.95
CA ILE A 88 -4.24 8.15 1.01
C ILE A 88 -5.10 7.05 1.60
N CYS A 89 -6.42 7.24 1.61
CA CYS A 89 -7.33 6.20 2.11
C CYS A 89 -7.25 4.92 1.28
N PRO A 90 -7.29 3.74 1.93
CA PRO A 90 -7.18 2.49 1.23
C PRO A 90 -8.29 2.25 0.20
N LYS A 91 -8.05 2.61 -1.07
CA LYS A 91 -8.88 2.17 -2.19
C LYS A 91 -8.42 0.78 -2.63
N ALA A 92 -9.28 -0.20 -2.43
CA ALA A 92 -9.10 -1.55 -2.94
C ALA A 92 -9.65 -1.65 -4.38
N CYS A 93 -8.84 -2.20 -5.28
CA CYS A 93 -9.18 -2.37 -6.69
C CYS A 93 -8.95 -3.82 -7.10
N ASP A 94 -9.70 -4.30 -8.09
CA ASP A 94 -9.52 -5.64 -8.60
C ASP A 94 -8.21 -5.75 -9.40
N GLY A 95 -7.47 -6.83 -9.20
CA GLY A 95 -6.30 -7.18 -9.99
C GLY A 95 -6.65 -8.04 -11.20
N ILE A 96 -5.66 -8.26 -12.06
CA ILE A 96 -5.76 -9.12 -13.24
C ILE A 96 -6.22 -10.52 -12.84
N GLY A 97 -7.24 -11.03 -13.53
CA GLY A 97 -7.86 -12.33 -13.26
C GLY A 97 -8.81 -12.34 -12.06
N THR A 98 -9.27 -11.18 -11.57
CA THR A 98 -10.18 -11.07 -10.42
C THR A 98 -11.39 -10.19 -10.75
N ALA A 99 -12.61 -10.66 -10.42
CA ALA A 99 -13.86 -9.89 -10.47
C ALA A 99 -14.03 -9.03 -11.74
N SER A 100 -13.95 -7.69 -11.66
CA SER A 100 -14.13 -6.82 -12.83
C SER A 100 -13.03 -6.95 -13.91
N LEU A 101 -11.93 -7.61 -13.58
CA LEU A 101 -10.80 -7.94 -14.46
C LEU A 101 -10.61 -9.45 -14.61
N GLN A 102 -11.65 -10.26 -14.36
CA GLN A 102 -11.59 -11.72 -14.44
C GLN A 102 -11.10 -12.25 -15.80
N ALA A 103 -11.51 -11.59 -16.89
CA ALA A 103 -11.13 -11.97 -18.25
C ALA A 103 -9.79 -11.36 -18.71
N ALA A 104 -9.26 -10.37 -17.99
CA ALA A 104 -8.00 -9.73 -18.35
C ALA A 104 -6.83 -10.66 -18.02
N GLN A 105 -5.88 -10.76 -18.94
CA GLN A 105 -4.66 -11.57 -18.77
C GLN A 105 -3.43 -10.72 -18.43
N THR A 106 -3.46 -9.43 -18.77
CA THR A 106 -2.38 -8.47 -18.54
C THR A 106 -2.96 -7.09 -18.30
N VAL A 107 -2.20 -6.22 -17.63
CA VAL A 107 -2.44 -4.78 -17.67
C VAL A 107 -2.19 -4.29 -19.09
N ASP A 108 -3.10 -3.48 -19.63
CA ASP A 108 -3.06 -2.95 -20.99
C ASP A 108 -3.65 -1.52 -21.05
N SER A 109 -3.64 -0.93 -22.25
CA SER A 109 -4.14 0.43 -22.51
C SER A 109 -5.63 0.62 -22.20
N ASN A 110 -6.44 -0.44 -22.24
CA ASN A 110 -7.88 -0.39 -21.98
C ASN A 110 -8.23 -0.50 -20.49
N ASN A 111 -7.36 -1.12 -19.69
CA ASN A 111 -7.64 -1.39 -18.28
C ASN A 111 -6.79 -0.61 -17.29
N ILE A 112 -5.69 0.02 -17.72
CA ILE A 112 -4.76 0.76 -16.85
C ILE A 112 -5.45 1.85 -16.01
N ASP A 113 -6.44 2.55 -16.58
CA ASP A 113 -7.13 3.65 -15.90
C ASP A 113 -8.01 3.18 -14.73
N LYS A 114 -8.30 1.87 -14.65
CA LYS A 114 -9.01 1.27 -13.50
C LYS A 114 -8.14 1.25 -12.23
N PHE A 115 -6.83 1.36 -12.37
CA PHE A 115 -5.86 1.36 -11.26
C PHE A 115 -5.59 2.75 -10.68
N VAL A 116 -6.23 3.81 -11.19
CA VAL A 116 -6.06 5.18 -10.69
C VAL A 116 -6.45 5.27 -9.21
N ASN A 117 -5.54 5.81 -8.39
CA ASN A 117 -5.64 5.99 -6.94
C ASN A 117 -5.84 4.69 -6.14
N CYS A 118 -5.50 3.53 -6.71
CA CYS A 118 -5.58 2.26 -6.01
C CYS A 118 -4.39 2.06 -5.08
N THR A 119 -4.68 1.78 -3.82
CA THR A 119 -3.64 1.53 -2.79
C THR A 119 -3.50 0.04 -2.48
N LYS A 120 -4.56 -0.74 -2.70
CA LYS A 120 -4.60 -2.18 -2.51
C LYS A 120 -5.12 -2.86 -3.77
N ILE A 121 -4.41 -3.85 -4.27
CA ILE A 121 -4.82 -4.67 -5.40
C ILE A 121 -5.29 -6.03 -4.88
N ASN A 122 -6.58 -6.29 -5.03
CA ASN A 122 -7.21 -7.58 -4.78
C ASN A 122 -7.00 -8.48 -5.99
N GLY A 123 -5.95 -9.29 -5.96
CA GLY A 123 -5.58 -10.18 -7.05
C GLY A 123 -4.14 -9.95 -7.48
N ASN A 124 -3.91 -9.99 -8.79
CA ASN A 124 -2.56 -10.03 -9.36
C ASN A 124 -2.30 -8.77 -10.20
N LEU A 125 -1.02 -8.44 -10.39
CA LEU A 125 -0.60 -7.54 -11.46
C LEU A 125 0.28 -8.33 -12.43
N VAL A 126 -0.05 -8.26 -13.71
CA VAL A 126 0.60 -9.02 -14.76
C VAL A 126 0.91 -8.10 -15.92
N PHE A 127 2.16 -8.06 -16.36
CA PHE A 127 2.65 -7.24 -17.46
C PHE A 127 3.29 -8.13 -18.52
N LEU A 128 2.55 -8.39 -19.59
CA LEU A 128 2.97 -9.19 -20.73
C LEU A 128 3.25 -8.31 -21.95
N ILE A 129 3.91 -8.88 -22.95
CA ILE A 129 4.24 -8.17 -24.20
C ILE A 129 2.99 -7.65 -24.91
N THR A 130 1.88 -8.39 -24.87
CA THR A 130 0.59 -8.00 -25.47
C THR A 130 -0.05 -6.81 -24.78
N GLY A 131 0.25 -6.57 -23.50
CA GLY A 131 -0.22 -5.40 -22.76
C GLY A 131 0.67 -4.17 -22.98
N ILE A 132 1.99 -4.35 -22.89
CA ILE A 132 2.96 -3.26 -23.02
C ILE A 132 3.10 -2.78 -24.47
N LYS A 133 3.32 -3.71 -25.42
CA LYS A 133 3.51 -3.37 -26.84
C LYS A 133 2.20 -3.34 -27.63
N GLY A 134 1.09 -3.66 -26.99
CA GLY A 134 -0.21 -3.78 -27.63
C GLY A 134 -0.44 -5.16 -28.26
N ASP A 135 -1.69 -5.39 -28.64
CA ASP A 135 -2.16 -6.61 -29.28
C ASP A 135 -3.03 -6.24 -30.48
N VAL A 136 -2.43 -6.34 -31.67
CA VAL A 136 -3.09 -5.99 -32.93
C VAL A 136 -4.30 -6.90 -33.22
N TYR A 137 -4.25 -8.17 -32.81
CA TYR A 137 -5.33 -9.13 -33.08
C TYR A 137 -6.59 -8.78 -32.28
N HIS A 138 -6.42 -8.31 -31.05
CA HIS A 138 -7.51 -7.88 -30.17
C HIS A 138 -7.76 -6.36 -30.20
N ASN A 139 -7.14 -5.63 -31.13
CA ASN A 139 -7.23 -4.17 -31.28
C ASN A 139 -6.90 -3.40 -29.97
N ILE A 140 -5.83 -3.83 -29.29
CA ILE A 140 -5.30 -3.21 -28.09
C ILE A 140 -4.07 -2.40 -28.49
N GLU A 141 -4.11 -1.09 -28.27
CA GLU A 141 -2.97 -0.21 -28.52
C GLU A 141 -1.85 -0.45 -27.50
N ALA A 142 -0.62 -0.09 -27.87
CA ALA A 142 0.51 -0.12 -26.94
C ALA A 142 0.22 0.75 -25.71
N LEU A 143 0.63 0.28 -24.54
CA LEU A 143 0.44 1.02 -23.30
C LEU A 143 1.38 2.23 -23.27
N ASP A 144 0.81 3.41 -23.02
CA ASP A 144 1.60 4.61 -22.73
C ASP A 144 2.41 4.42 -21.43
N PRO A 145 3.75 4.45 -21.48
CA PRO A 145 4.60 4.27 -20.30
C PRO A 145 4.30 5.24 -19.15
N GLU A 146 3.87 6.48 -19.44
CA GLU A 146 3.56 7.46 -18.39
C GLU A 146 2.37 7.03 -17.54
N LYS A 147 1.41 6.29 -18.12
CA LYS A 147 0.25 5.76 -17.39
C LYS A 147 0.62 4.70 -16.35
N LEU A 148 1.80 4.08 -16.41
CA LEU A 148 2.27 3.17 -15.35
C LEU A 148 2.46 3.87 -14.00
N SER A 149 2.55 5.20 -13.99
CA SER A 149 2.63 6.00 -12.76
C SER A 149 1.42 5.84 -11.83
N VAL A 150 0.27 5.34 -12.31
CA VAL A 150 -0.91 5.03 -11.47
C VAL A 150 -0.58 4.07 -10.33
N PHE A 151 0.41 3.18 -10.54
CA PHE A 151 0.83 2.21 -9.55
C PHE A 151 1.66 2.80 -8.41
N ARG A 152 2.09 4.07 -8.49
CA ARG A 152 2.82 4.75 -7.40
C ARG A 152 2.02 4.81 -6.11
N THR A 153 0.70 4.72 -6.17
CA THR A 153 -0.16 4.73 -4.98
C THR A 153 -0.34 3.35 -4.33
N VAL A 154 0.05 2.27 -5.04
CA VAL A 154 -0.13 0.89 -4.57
C VAL A 154 0.84 0.58 -3.44
N ARG A 155 0.29 0.10 -2.31
CA ARG A 155 1.01 -0.36 -1.12
C ARG A 155 0.90 -1.87 -0.91
N GLU A 156 -0.16 -2.51 -1.39
CA GLU A 156 -0.39 -3.94 -1.19
C GLU A 156 -0.90 -4.61 -2.47
N ILE A 157 -0.33 -5.77 -2.81
CA ILE A 157 -0.87 -6.69 -3.82
C ILE A 157 -1.18 -8.01 -3.10
N THR A 158 -2.43 -8.48 -3.12
CA THR A 158 -2.80 -9.68 -2.36
C THR A 158 -2.33 -10.99 -3.01
N GLY A 159 -2.21 -11.00 -4.34
CA GLY A 159 -1.75 -12.13 -5.15
C GLY A 159 -0.27 -12.02 -5.50
N PHE A 160 0.05 -12.05 -6.79
CA PHE A 160 1.43 -11.97 -7.31
C PHE A 160 1.67 -10.78 -8.24
N LEU A 161 2.93 -10.38 -8.39
CA LEU A 161 3.43 -9.42 -9.37
C LEU A 161 4.26 -10.16 -10.43
N ASN A 162 3.85 -10.10 -11.69
CA ASN A 162 4.48 -10.80 -12.81
C ASN A 162 4.84 -9.81 -13.94
N ILE A 163 6.14 -9.62 -14.18
CA ILE A 163 6.68 -8.70 -15.17
C ILE A 163 7.49 -9.51 -16.19
N GLN A 164 6.91 -9.70 -17.37
CA GLN A 164 7.55 -10.35 -18.52
C GLN A 164 7.74 -9.40 -19.71
N SER A 165 7.15 -8.20 -19.63
CA SER A 165 7.45 -7.09 -20.53
C SER A 165 7.39 -5.79 -19.74
N TRP A 166 8.26 -4.85 -20.08
CA TRP A 166 8.34 -3.52 -19.52
C TRP A 166 8.71 -2.52 -20.62
N PRO A 167 8.30 -1.24 -20.54
CA PRO A 167 8.69 -0.25 -21.54
C PRO A 167 10.21 -0.05 -21.62
N ASP A 168 10.74 0.01 -22.85
CA ASP A 168 12.18 0.12 -23.09
C ASP A 168 12.81 1.43 -22.59
N ASN A 169 11.99 2.49 -22.43
CA ASN A 169 12.41 3.79 -21.91
C ASN A 169 12.42 3.88 -20.36
N MET A 170 11.97 2.84 -19.66
CA MET A 170 11.94 2.80 -18.20
C MET A 170 13.01 1.84 -17.69
N THR A 171 13.97 2.39 -16.95
CA THR A 171 15.15 1.64 -16.47
C THR A 171 14.95 0.97 -15.10
N ASP A 172 13.77 1.12 -14.50
CA ASP A 172 13.45 0.59 -13.17
C ASP A 172 11.96 0.30 -12.97
N LEU A 173 11.62 -0.24 -11.80
CA LEU A 173 10.24 -0.47 -11.36
C LEU A 173 9.81 0.54 -10.27
N SER A 174 10.36 1.75 -10.26
CA SER A 174 10.07 2.80 -9.27
C SER A 174 8.60 3.21 -9.20
N VAL A 175 7.80 2.87 -10.21
CA VAL A 175 6.33 2.99 -10.14
C VAL A 175 5.73 2.15 -9.01
N PHE A 176 6.44 1.15 -8.49
CA PHE A 176 6.09 0.36 -7.31
C PHE A 176 6.91 0.73 -6.07
N SER A 177 7.50 1.93 -6.00
CA SER A 177 8.34 2.35 -4.87
C SER A 177 7.61 2.35 -3.51
N ASN A 178 6.29 2.55 -3.51
CA ASN A 178 5.43 2.51 -2.33
C ASN A 178 4.86 1.11 -2.02
N LEU A 179 5.16 0.09 -2.82
CA LEU A 179 4.69 -1.28 -2.59
C LEU A 179 5.34 -1.86 -1.35
N VAL A 180 4.55 -2.10 -0.30
CA VAL A 180 5.01 -2.61 0.99
C VAL A 180 4.93 -4.13 1.06
N THR A 181 3.84 -4.71 0.54
CA THR A 181 3.51 -6.13 0.73
C THR A 181 3.06 -6.81 -0.56
N ILE A 182 3.61 -7.98 -0.83
CA ILE A 182 3.10 -8.96 -1.81
C ILE A 182 2.58 -10.18 -1.05
N GLY A 183 1.27 -10.39 -1.07
CA GLY A 183 0.61 -11.39 -0.23
C GLY A 183 0.80 -12.84 -0.69
N GLY A 184 0.91 -13.09 -2.00
CA GLY A 184 1.10 -14.44 -2.53
C GLY A 184 -0.08 -15.40 -2.26
N ARG A 185 -1.31 -14.89 -2.05
CA ARG A 185 -2.51 -15.73 -1.88
C ARG A 185 -2.88 -16.49 -3.16
N ALA A 186 -2.49 -15.93 -4.29
CA ALA A 186 -2.46 -16.58 -5.60
C ALA A 186 -1.00 -16.53 -6.11
N LEU A 187 -0.60 -17.55 -6.87
CA LEU A 187 0.78 -17.73 -7.34
C LEU A 187 0.82 -18.06 -8.83
N TYR A 188 1.79 -17.52 -9.55
CA TYR A 188 2.10 -17.92 -10.92
C TYR A 188 3.12 -19.05 -10.90
N SER A 189 2.69 -20.30 -11.10
CA SER A 189 3.57 -21.48 -11.03
C SER A 189 4.40 -21.55 -9.74
N GLY A 190 3.79 -21.19 -8.60
CA GLY A 190 4.45 -21.15 -7.29
C GLY A 190 5.25 -19.86 -6.99
N ILE A 191 5.18 -18.86 -7.87
CA ILE A 191 5.94 -17.60 -7.78
C ILE A 191 4.99 -16.45 -7.42
N SER A 192 5.41 -15.59 -6.49
CA SER A 192 4.69 -14.37 -6.08
C SER A 192 5.32 -13.08 -6.61
N LEU A 193 6.60 -13.10 -6.98
CA LEU A 193 7.28 -12.02 -7.68
C LEU A 193 8.12 -12.59 -8.83
N LEU A 194 7.77 -12.26 -10.07
CA LEU A 194 8.46 -12.66 -11.29
C LEU A 194 8.93 -11.43 -12.07
N VAL A 195 10.24 -11.34 -12.36
CA VAL A 195 10.83 -10.35 -13.28
C VAL A 195 11.73 -11.08 -14.26
N LEU A 196 11.25 -11.23 -15.50
CA LEU A 196 11.85 -12.15 -16.47
C LEU A 196 12.13 -11.45 -17.80
N LYS A 197 13.34 -11.61 -18.36
CA LYS A 197 13.69 -11.16 -19.73
C LYS A 197 13.65 -9.65 -19.97
N GLN A 198 13.82 -8.82 -18.94
CA GLN A 198 13.83 -7.36 -19.07
C GLN A 198 15.22 -6.86 -19.48
N GLN A 199 15.33 -6.31 -20.69
CA GLN A 199 16.61 -5.83 -21.22
C GLN A 199 16.91 -4.37 -20.81
N GLY A 200 15.88 -3.54 -20.59
CA GLY A 200 16.05 -2.12 -20.24
C GLY A 200 16.20 -1.82 -18.75
N ILE A 201 15.85 -2.76 -17.87
CA ILE A 201 15.84 -2.53 -16.42
C ILE A 201 17.25 -2.71 -15.84
N SER A 202 17.77 -1.66 -15.20
CA SER A 202 19.04 -1.65 -14.48
C SER A 202 18.89 -1.84 -12.97
N SER A 203 17.74 -1.50 -12.39
CA SER A 203 17.46 -1.63 -10.96
C SER A 203 15.99 -1.94 -10.67
N LEU A 204 15.69 -2.57 -9.53
CA LEU A 204 14.29 -2.89 -9.17
C LEU A 204 13.58 -1.72 -8.47
N GLN A 205 14.25 -0.94 -7.63
CA GLN A 205 13.66 0.21 -6.91
C GLN A 205 12.36 -0.08 -6.12
N LEU A 206 12.21 -1.29 -5.58
CA LEU A 206 11.10 -1.66 -4.69
C LEU A 206 11.36 -1.20 -3.24
N GLN A 207 11.62 0.09 -3.05
CA GLN A 207 12.17 0.67 -1.82
C GLN A 207 11.35 0.37 -0.56
N SER A 208 10.02 0.42 -0.65
CA SER A 208 9.14 0.19 0.49
C SER A 208 8.84 -1.29 0.76
N LEU A 209 9.30 -2.21 -0.10
CA LEU A 209 8.94 -3.62 0.01
C LEU A 209 9.53 -4.21 1.28
N ARG A 210 8.65 -4.63 2.19
CA ARG A 210 9.04 -5.21 3.49
C ARG A 210 8.60 -6.66 3.65
N GLU A 211 7.62 -7.11 2.87
CA GLU A 211 7.04 -8.44 3.04
C GLU A 211 6.63 -9.09 1.71
N ILE A 212 6.98 -10.37 1.58
CA ILE A 212 6.45 -11.31 0.60
C ILE A 212 5.92 -12.52 1.39
N SER A 213 4.61 -12.53 1.66
CA SER A 213 4.01 -13.43 2.66
C SER A 213 4.00 -14.91 2.23
N ALA A 214 3.88 -15.18 0.92
CA ALA A 214 3.90 -16.53 0.36
C ALA A 214 4.45 -16.52 -1.07
N GLY A 215 4.84 -17.69 -1.57
CA GLY A 215 5.38 -17.87 -2.92
C GLY A 215 6.87 -17.58 -3.06
N ASN A 216 7.45 -18.09 -4.14
CA ASN A 216 8.86 -17.89 -4.48
C ASN A 216 9.07 -16.58 -5.24
N VAL A 217 10.33 -16.14 -5.30
CA VAL A 217 10.75 -15.00 -6.12
C VAL A 217 11.61 -15.52 -7.27
N HIS A 218 11.38 -15.02 -8.49
CA HIS A 218 12.16 -15.41 -9.67
C HIS A 218 12.55 -14.16 -10.45
N ILE A 219 13.86 -13.90 -10.52
CA ILE A 219 14.44 -12.76 -11.23
C ILE A 219 15.48 -13.30 -12.19
N ALA A 220 15.15 -13.40 -13.48
CA ALA A 220 16.04 -14.03 -14.44
C ALA A 220 16.07 -13.39 -15.82
N GLU A 221 17.20 -13.58 -16.52
CA GLU A 221 17.38 -13.14 -17.91
C GLU A 221 17.28 -11.62 -18.11
N ASN A 222 17.56 -10.84 -17.07
CA ASN A 222 17.56 -9.37 -17.12
C ASN A 222 19.00 -8.86 -17.31
N SER A 223 19.41 -8.64 -18.56
CA SER A 223 20.83 -8.50 -18.95
C SER A 223 21.53 -7.27 -18.38
N GLN A 224 20.79 -6.20 -18.06
CA GLN A 224 21.32 -4.96 -17.49
C GLN A 224 21.05 -4.81 -15.99
N LEU A 225 20.30 -5.73 -15.37
CA LEU A 225 19.84 -5.60 -14.00
C LEU A 225 20.98 -5.81 -12.99
N CYS A 226 21.18 -4.83 -12.12
CA CYS A 226 22.10 -4.86 -10.99
C CYS A 226 21.34 -4.73 -9.64
N TYR A 227 22.07 -4.67 -8.53
CA TYR A 227 21.56 -4.53 -7.14
C TYR A 227 20.72 -5.69 -6.57
N TYR A 228 20.15 -6.55 -7.42
CA TYR A 228 19.34 -7.70 -7.02
C TYR A 228 20.03 -8.63 -6.01
N ASN A 229 21.37 -8.71 -6.07
CA ASN A 229 22.22 -9.55 -5.22
C ASN A 229 22.47 -8.95 -3.84
N THR A 230 22.23 -7.64 -3.68
CA THR A 230 22.43 -6.96 -2.40
C THR A 230 21.23 -7.15 -1.48
N VAL A 231 20.02 -7.34 -2.03
CA VAL A 231 18.76 -7.52 -1.31
C VAL A 231 18.78 -8.77 -0.45
N ASN A 232 18.50 -8.63 0.85
CA ASN A 232 18.34 -9.78 1.74
C ASN A 232 16.92 -10.36 1.67
N TRP A 233 16.67 -11.19 0.65
CA TRP A 233 15.36 -11.82 0.38
C TRP A 233 14.79 -12.59 1.57
N THR A 234 15.63 -13.25 2.37
CA THR A 234 15.18 -14.05 3.51
C THR A 234 14.45 -13.22 4.57
N ARG A 235 14.75 -11.92 4.67
CA ARG A 235 14.06 -11.01 5.59
C ARG A 235 12.68 -10.58 5.11
N LEU A 236 12.42 -10.67 3.80
CA LEU A 236 11.11 -10.36 3.22
C LEU A 236 10.15 -11.54 3.34
N PHE A 237 10.67 -12.77 3.48
CA PHE A 237 9.88 -14.00 3.55
C PHE A 237 9.26 -14.21 4.92
N ARG A 238 8.00 -14.67 4.94
CA ARG A 238 7.30 -15.11 6.15
C ARG A 238 7.41 -16.62 6.38
N ALA A 239 7.57 -17.41 5.31
CA ALA A 239 7.63 -18.86 5.36
C ALA A 239 9.02 -19.39 5.01
N ALA A 240 9.51 -20.35 5.80
CA ALA A 240 10.87 -20.89 5.68
C ALA A 240 11.13 -21.68 4.38
N ASN A 241 10.07 -22.09 3.67
CA ASN A 241 10.17 -22.83 2.41
C ASN A 241 10.26 -21.93 1.17
N GLN A 242 10.10 -20.61 1.33
CA GLN A 242 10.22 -19.66 0.22
C GLN A 242 11.66 -19.60 -0.28
N LYS A 243 11.81 -19.55 -1.60
CA LYS A 243 13.11 -19.49 -2.26
C LYS A 243 13.14 -18.34 -3.26
N VAL A 244 14.34 -17.80 -3.45
CA VAL A 244 14.65 -16.86 -4.53
C VAL A 244 15.46 -17.60 -5.59
N LEU A 245 15.04 -17.50 -6.85
CA LEU A 245 15.79 -17.96 -8.02
C LEU A 245 16.28 -16.73 -8.79
N VAL A 246 17.60 -16.58 -8.84
CA VAL A 246 18.26 -15.51 -9.58
C VAL A 246 19.22 -16.13 -10.60
N ARG A 247 19.02 -15.85 -11.89
CA ARG A 247 19.85 -16.46 -12.95
C ARG A 247 19.97 -15.54 -14.18
N ASN A 248 21.11 -15.57 -14.87
CA ASN A 248 21.28 -14.89 -16.17
C ASN A 248 20.97 -13.39 -16.14
N ASN A 249 21.21 -12.71 -15.01
CA ASN A 249 21.20 -11.24 -14.94
C ASN A 249 22.64 -10.71 -15.10
N ARG A 250 22.83 -9.38 -15.11
CA ARG A 250 24.18 -8.79 -15.13
C ARG A 250 25.00 -9.31 -13.94
N SER A 251 26.27 -9.65 -14.18
CA SER A 251 27.11 -10.21 -13.12
C SER A 251 27.41 -9.15 -12.06
N PRO A 252 27.43 -9.48 -10.75
CA PRO A 252 27.76 -8.51 -9.71
C PRO A 252 29.15 -7.86 -9.89
N GLN A 253 30.09 -8.58 -10.51
CA GLN A 253 31.42 -8.04 -10.85
C GLN A 253 31.35 -6.96 -11.93
N ASP A 254 30.52 -7.16 -12.96
CA ASP A 254 30.34 -6.19 -14.04
C ASP A 254 29.50 -4.97 -13.60
N CYS A 255 28.59 -5.17 -12.63
CA CYS A 255 27.90 -4.10 -11.92
C CYS A 255 28.92 -3.22 -11.15
N SER A 256 29.79 -3.84 -10.35
CA SER A 256 30.78 -3.12 -9.52
C SER A 256 31.85 -2.34 -10.32
N ARG A 257 32.08 -2.70 -11.58
CA ARG A 257 33.03 -2.02 -12.48
C ARG A 257 32.44 -0.80 -13.16
N ASP A 258 31.13 -0.62 -13.09
CA ASP A 258 30.43 0.49 -13.70
C ASP A 258 30.60 1.76 -12.85
N PRO A 259 31.22 2.84 -13.39
CA PRO A 259 31.42 4.08 -12.65
C PRO A 259 30.11 4.72 -12.16
N HIS A 260 28.97 4.44 -12.81
CA HIS A 260 27.65 4.90 -12.37
C HIS A 260 27.12 4.14 -11.14
N GLU A 261 27.63 2.94 -10.87
CA GLU A 261 27.24 2.09 -9.73
C GLU A 261 28.24 2.14 -8.56
N GLN A 262 29.40 2.76 -8.77
CA GLN A 262 30.42 2.99 -7.73
C GLN A 262 30.05 4.20 -6.86
N ARG A 263 29.05 4.06 -5.98
CA ARG A 263 28.82 5.03 -4.88
C ARG A 263 28.66 4.31 -3.53
N PRO A 264 29.45 4.70 -2.50
CA PRO A 264 29.45 3.99 -1.23
C PRO A 264 28.35 4.53 -0.32
N ALA A 265 27.26 3.77 -0.13
CA ALA A 265 26.47 3.74 1.11
C ALA A 265 25.40 2.64 1.10
N CYS A 266 25.67 1.47 0.52
CA CYS A 266 24.83 0.32 0.82
C CYS A 266 25.23 -0.25 2.18
N VAL A 267 24.42 0.04 3.20
CA VAL A 267 24.58 -0.61 4.51
C VAL A 267 24.39 -2.11 4.29
N GLN A 268 25.49 -2.84 4.38
CA GLN A 268 25.65 -4.26 4.08
C GLN A 268 24.63 -5.18 4.79
N ALA A 269 23.98 -4.67 5.85
CA ALA A 269 23.02 -5.41 6.64
C ALA A 269 21.60 -5.53 6.03
N GLN A 270 21.19 -4.69 5.06
CA GLN A 270 19.81 -4.70 4.55
C GLN A 270 19.68 -4.89 3.03
N GLY A 271 20.73 -4.62 2.27
CA GLY A 271 20.65 -4.62 0.81
C GLY A 271 20.02 -3.35 0.26
N CYS A 272 20.24 -3.09 -1.03
CA CYS A 272 19.80 -1.89 -1.70
C CYS A 272 18.98 -2.22 -2.93
N TRP A 273 18.01 -1.36 -3.22
CA TRP A 273 17.21 -1.47 -4.44
C TRP A 273 17.80 -0.66 -5.62
N GLU A 274 18.83 0.17 -5.38
CA GLU A 274 19.53 1.04 -6.36
C GLU A 274 20.87 1.63 -5.83
N SER A 275 21.56 2.44 -6.64
CA SER A 275 22.70 3.29 -6.27
C SER A 275 22.22 4.50 -5.46
N TRP A 276 22.53 4.58 -4.17
CA TRP A 276 22.13 5.71 -3.32
C TRP A 276 22.82 7.01 -3.77
N THR A 277 22.05 7.97 -4.29
CA THR A 277 22.53 9.33 -4.62
C THR A 277 22.21 10.37 -3.56
N ARG A 278 21.52 9.99 -2.47
CA ARG A 278 21.22 10.88 -1.34
C ARG A 278 21.75 10.29 -0.03
N PRO A 279 22.49 11.06 0.79
CA PRO A 279 22.85 10.64 2.14
C PRO A 279 21.57 10.56 2.97
N VAL A 280 21.03 9.36 3.17
CA VAL A 280 20.03 9.14 4.20
C VAL A 280 20.76 9.22 5.54
N PRO A 281 20.37 10.10 6.48
CA PRO A 281 20.95 10.11 7.81
C PRO A 281 20.44 8.89 8.56
N PHE A 282 21.08 7.73 8.38
CA PHE A 282 20.81 6.56 9.20
C PHE A 282 21.66 6.64 10.46
N CYS A 283 21.07 7.20 11.52
CA CYS A 283 21.64 7.14 12.86
C CYS A 283 21.69 5.68 13.32
N ARG A 284 22.86 5.22 13.77
CA ARG A 284 23.19 3.84 14.17
C ARG A 284 22.30 3.25 15.28
N TYR A 285 21.38 4.04 15.85
CA TYR A 285 20.57 3.68 17.02
C TYR A 285 19.04 3.90 16.87
N PHE A 286 18.52 4.63 15.87
CA PHE A 286 17.08 4.87 15.73
C PHE A 286 16.63 5.04 14.26
N SER A 287 15.46 4.49 13.91
CA SER A 287 14.72 4.83 12.69
C SER A 287 13.78 6.00 12.97
N VAL A 288 13.92 7.11 12.24
CA VAL A 288 13.03 8.27 12.41
C VAL A 288 12.04 8.32 11.25
N GLU A 289 10.75 8.18 11.57
CA GLU A 289 9.64 8.62 10.72
C GLU A 289 9.39 10.11 11.03
N ALA A 290 10.01 11.03 10.28
CA ALA A 290 9.57 12.42 10.07
C ALA A 290 10.70 13.24 9.42
N GLU A 291 10.36 14.02 8.40
CA GLU A 291 11.28 14.78 7.54
C GLU A 291 11.89 16.05 8.16
N ASP A 292 11.65 16.40 9.43
CA ASP A 292 11.86 17.80 9.89
C ASP A 292 12.80 18.04 11.10
N LEU A 293 13.66 17.11 11.51
CA LEU A 293 14.51 17.32 12.71
C LEU A 293 16.02 17.08 12.57
N CYS A 294 16.58 17.01 11.36
CA CYS A 294 18.03 16.88 11.18
C CYS A 294 18.79 18.22 11.33
N GLY A 295 18.47 18.99 12.37
CA GLY A 295 19.02 20.34 12.59
C GLY A 295 20.13 20.45 13.63
N TYR A 296 20.41 19.45 14.48
CA TYR A 296 21.23 19.71 15.68
C TYR A 296 22.08 18.57 16.26
N LEU A 297 22.59 17.63 15.46
CA LEU A 297 23.58 16.68 15.96
C LEU A 297 24.81 16.61 15.03
N GLN A 298 25.94 17.08 15.56
CA GLN A 298 27.26 17.08 14.94
C GLN A 298 27.67 15.63 14.58
N CYS A 299 27.73 15.33 13.28
CA CYS A 299 28.50 14.19 12.79
C CYS A 299 29.97 14.59 12.78
N TYR A 300 30.79 13.99 13.64
CA TYR A 300 32.25 14.11 13.56
C TYR A 300 32.79 13.15 12.50
N GLU A 301 33.64 13.66 11.62
CA GLU A 301 34.51 12.86 10.75
C GLU A 301 35.65 12.26 11.58
N GLY A 302 35.86 10.95 11.44
CA GLY A 302 37.01 10.22 11.97
C GLY A 302 37.41 9.14 10.98
#